data_AF-A0A7Y3EMY6-F1
#
_entry.id   AF-A0A7Y3EMY6-F1
#
_cell.length_a   1.000
_cell.length_b   1.000
_cell.length_c   1.000
_cell.angle_alpha   90.00
_cell.angle_beta   90.00
_cell.angle_gamma   90.00
#
_symmetry.space_group_name_H-M   'P 1'
#
loop_
_entity.id
_entity.type
_entity.pdbx_description
1 polymer ?
#
loop_
_entity_poly.entity_id
_entity_poly.type
_entity_poly.pdbx_seq_one_letter_code
_entity_poly.pdbx_strand_id
1 'polypeptide(L)'
;LEVPLIKYAPNLIVHFLMQYCPKIAIQLVDISFYPKLWSSITGLNLSSAEFLRAGERTHILERYMNTREGICRKDDTLPERFLKEGRECDPEKTTVPLYKMLEKYYKVRGYDENGIPTAKTMKKLNISYE
;
A
#
# COMPACT_ATOMS: atom_id res chain seq x y z
N LEU A 1 -19.54 10.18 8.07
CA LEU A 1 -18.85 11.26 7.31
C LEU A 1 -18.25 10.60 6.07
N GLU A 2 -19.12 10.27 5.11
CA GLU A 2 -18.70 9.63 3.87
C GLU A 2 -18.41 10.69 2.83
N VAL A 3 -17.50 10.38 1.90
CA VAL A 3 -17.19 11.24 0.76
C VAL A 3 -18.50 11.56 0.04
N PRO A 4 -18.80 12.84 -0.27
CA PRO A 4 -20.05 13.21 -0.91
C PRO A 4 -20.35 12.35 -2.15
N LEU A 5 -19.31 12.05 -2.94
CA LEU A 5 -19.44 11.23 -4.13
C LEU A 5 -19.95 9.81 -3.84
N ILE A 6 -19.47 9.15 -2.78
CA ILE A 6 -19.92 7.81 -2.40
C ILE A 6 -21.34 7.86 -1.84
N LYS A 7 -21.66 8.91 -1.08
CA LYS A 7 -22.96 9.11 -0.46
C LYS A 7 -24.08 9.37 -1.48
N TYR A 8 -23.77 10.09 -2.58
CA TYR A 8 -24.76 10.50 -3.58
C TYR A 8 -24.75 9.63 -4.85
N ALA A 9 -23.71 8.82 -5.08
CA ALA A 9 -23.69 7.89 -6.21
C ALA A 9 -24.61 6.69 -5.97
N PRO A 10 -25.36 6.23 -6.98
CA PRO A 10 -26.11 4.98 -6.90
C PRO A 10 -25.18 3.80 -6.56
N ASN A 11 -25.59 2.93 -5.64
CA ASN A 11 -24.80 1.77 -5.20
C ASN A 11 -24.26 0.92 -6.36
N LEU A 12 -25.02 0.79 -7.45
CA LEU A 12 -24.61 0.06 -8.65
C LEU A 12 -23.35 0.66 -9.30
N ILE A 13 -23.28 2.00 -9.37
CA ILE A 13 -22.15 2.71 -9.96
C ILE A 13 -20.92 2.61 -9.06
N VAL A 14 -21.11 2.74 -7.74
CA VAL A 14 -20.03 2.58 -6.76
C VAL A 14 -19.46 1.17 -6.83
N HIS A 15 -20.32 0.14 -6.81
CA HIS A 15 -19.90 -1.25 -6.92
C HIS A 15 -19.12 -1.52 -8.21
N PHE A 16 -19.64 -1.01 -9.34
CA PHE A 16 -18.95 -1.12 -10.63
C PHE A 16 -17.57 -0.44 -10.60
N LEU A 17 -17.48 0.78 -10.10
CA LEU A 17 -16.21 1.53 -10.01
C LEU A 17 -15.21 0.84 -9.08
N MET A 18 -15.65 0.33 -7.93
CA MET A 18 -14.76 -0.36 -7.00
C MET A 18 -14.27 -1.70 -7.56
N GLN A 19 -15.12 -2.43 -8.28
CA GLN A 19 -14.78 -3.75 -8.83
C GLN A 19 -13.85 -3.66 -10.05
N TYR A 20 -14.13 -2.75 -10.98
CA TYR A 20 -13.47 -2.72 -12.29
C TYR A 20 -12.48 -1.56 -12.44
N CYS A 21 -12.64 -0.48 -11.67
CA CYS A 21 -11.84 0.73 -11.76
C CYS A 21 -11.15 1.10 -10.43
N PRO A 22 -10.43 0.17 -9.77
CA PRO A 22 -9.92 0.38 -8.41
C PRO A 22 -8.95 1.56 -8.31
N LYS A 23 -8.17 1.86 -9.35
CA LYS A 23 -7.27 3.03 -9.36
C LYS A 23 -8.03 4.35 -9.26
N ILE A 24 -9.15 4.46 -9.99
CA ILE A 24 -10.02 5.64 -9.96
C ILE A 24 -10.73 5.68 -8.62
N ALA A 25 -11.25 4.55 -8.14
CA ALA A 25 -11.93 4.46 -6.86
C ALA A 25 -11.03 4.90 -5.69
N ILE A 26 -9.77 4.47 -5.65
CA ILE A 26 -8.80 4.87 -4.61
C ILE A 26 -8.55 6.38 -4.63
N GLN A 27 -8.50 7.01 -5.81
CA GLN A 27 -8.32 8.47 -5.92
C GLN A 27 -9.52 9.27 -5.41
N LEU A 28 -10.71 8.65 -5.39
CA LEU A 28 -11.94 9.27 -4.91
C LEU A 28 -12.13 9.13 -3.40
N VAL A 29 -11.25 8.40 -2.71
CA VAL A 29 -11.27 8.31 -1.24
C VAL A 29 -10.83 9.64 -0.64
N ASP A 30 -11.68 10.24 0.19
CA ASP A 30 -11.32 11.48 0.91
C ASP A 30 -10.42 11.17 2.10
N ILE A 31 -9.13 11.45 1.93
CA ILE A 31 -8.11 11.31 2.97
C ILE A 31 -7.96 12.63 3.76
N SER A 32 -8.56 13.74 3.30
CA SER A 32 -8.36 15.07 3.89
C SER A 32 -8.90 15.21 5.32
N PHE A 33 -9.77 14.30 5.74
CA PHE A 33 -10.30 14.26 7.10
C PHE A 33 -9.21 14.00 8.14
N TYR A 34 -8.31 13.04 7.90
CA TYR A 34 -7.26 12.65 8.84
C TYR A 34 -6.27 13.78 9.19
N PRO A 35 -5.67 14.51 8.23
CA PRO A 35 -4.77 15.61 8.56
C PRO A 35 -5.51 16.77 9.24
N LYS A 36 -6.80 17.02 8.92
CA LYS A 36 -7.62 18.02 9.61
C LYS A 36 -7.81 17.65 11.08
N LEU A 37 -8.20 16.40 11.36
CA LEU A 37 -8.37 15.91 12.73
C LEU A 37 -7.06 16.01 13.51
N TRP A 38 -5.95 15.58 12.91
CA TRP A 38 -4.62 15.71 13.51
C TRP A 38 -4.27 17.17 13.83
N SER A 39 -4.46 18.08 12.86
CA SER A 39 -4.17 19.50 13.02
C SER A 39 -5.05 20.16 14.09
N SER A 40 -6.32 19.74 14.21
CA SER A 40 -7.22 20.25 15.26
C SER A 40 -6.79 19.84 16.67
N ILE A 41 -6.10 18.71 16.82
CA ILE A 41 -5.62 18.22 18.12
C ILE A 41 -4.24 18.83 18.46
N THR A 42 -3.32 18.84 17.49
CA THR A 42 -1.93 19.27 17.74
C THR A 42 -1.73 20.77 17.60
N GLY A 43 -2.64 21.48 16.94
CA GLY A 43 -2.49 22.89 16.57
C GLY A 43 -1.49 23.13 15.43
N LEU A 44 -0.90 22.08 14.87
CA LEU A 44 0.05 22.18 13.76
C LEU A 44 -0.66 21.93 12.43
N ASN A 45 -0.40 22.76 11.42
CA ASN A 45 -0.97 22.55 10.10
C ASN A 45 -0.28 21.38 9.40
N LEU A 46 -1.08 20.45 8.86
CA LEU A 46 -0.61 19.36 8.02
C LEU A 46 -1.48 19.25 6.76
N SER A 47 -0.86 19.29 5.59
CA SER A 47 -1.59 19.03 4.34
C SER A 47 -1.81 17.54 4.09
N SER A 48 -2.80 17.19 3.27
CA SER A 48 -3.02 15.79 2.86
C SER A 48 -1.82 15.17 2.15
N ALA A 49 -1.07 15.97 1.38
CA ALA A 49 0.13 15.51 0.70
C ALA A 49 1.26 15.17 1.69
N GLU A 50 1.46 16.02 2.70
CA GLU A 50 2.43 15.77 3.77
C GLU A 50 2.04 14.57 4.61
N PHE A 51 0.75 14.41 4.92
CA PHE A 51 0.22 13.25 5.64
C PHE A 51 0.52 11.94 4.89
N LEU A 52 0.21 11.88 3.58
CA LEU A 52 0.51 10.71 2.75
C LEU A 52 2.02 10.45 2.65
N ARG A 53 2.83 11.50 2.51
CA ARG A 53 4.30 11.39 2.46
C ARG A 53 4.87 10.89 3.79
N ALA A 54 4.31 11.31 4.91
CA ALA A 54 4.68 10.81 6.23
C ALA A 54 4.36 9.32 6.36
N GLY A 55 3.19 8.87 5.90
CA GLY A 55 2.84 7.45 5.87
C GLY A 55 3.76 6.62 4.96
N GLU A 56 4.09 7.13 3.76
CA GLU A 56 5.08 6.51 2.86
C GLU A 56 6.43 6.38 3.58
N ARG A 57 6.91 7.44 4.25
CA ARG A 57 8.16 7.43 5.01
C ARG A 57 8.15 6.39 6.13
N THR A 58 7.10 6.32 6.93
CA THR A 58 6.99 5.35 8.04
C THR A 58 7.06 3.92 7.51
N HIS A 59 6.27 3.59 6.47
CA HIS A 59 6.26 2.25 5.88
C HIS A 59 7.64 1.82 5.35
N ILE A 60 8.35 2.74 4.69
CA ILE A 60 9.68 2.47 4.14
C ILE A 60 10.72 2.33 5.26
N LEU A 61 10.61 3.14 6.31
CA LEU A 61 11.48 3.05 7.48
C LEU A 61 11.31 1.70 8.22
N GLU A 62 10.07 1.27 8.44
CA GLU A 62 9.77 -0.04 9.03
C GLU A 62 10.36 -1.18 8.21
N ARG A 63 10.18 -1.14 6.88
CA ARG A 63 10.79 -2.13 6.01
C ARG A 63 12.32 -2.10 6.11
N TYR A 64 12.92 -0.91 6.10
CA TYR A 64 14.37 -0.77 6.20
C TYR A 64 14.91 -1.35 7.51
N MET A 65 14.27 -1.06 8.64
CA MET A 65 14.61 -1.66 9.93
C MET A 65 14.55 -3.19 9.87
N ASN A 66 13.47 -3.75 9.35
CA ASN A 66 13.35 -5.21 9.19
C ASN A 66 14.46 -5.79 8.31
N THR A 67 14.83 -5.10 7.23
CA THR A 67 15.94 -5.55 6.37
C THR A 67 17.30 -5.52 7.05
N ARG A 68 17.51 -4.59 7.99
CA ARG A 68 18.73 -4.57 8.83
C ARG A 68 18.79 -5.75 9.79
N GLU A 69 17.64 -6.20 10.28
CA GLU A 69 17.51 -7.40 11.12
C GLU A 69 17.52 -8.72 10.30
N GLY A 70 17.74 -8.64 8.99
CA GLY A 70 17.92 -9.81 8.12
C GLY A 70 16.67 -10.32 7.41
N ILE A 71 15.54 -9.60 7.51
CA ILE A 71 14.34 -9.89 6.72
C ILE A 71 14.60 -9.53 5.26
N CYS A 72 14.39 -10.48 4.35
CA CYS A 72 14.56 -10.24 2.93
C CYS A 72 13.45 -10.91 2.10
N ARG A 73 13.61 -10.90 0.77
CA ARG A 73 12.66 -11.52 -0.16
C ARG A 73 12.27 -12.96 0.17
N LYS A 74 13.15 -13.74 0.82
CA LYS A 74 12.85 -15.12 1.22
C LYS A 74 11.71 -15.20 2.26
N ASP A 75 11.57 -14.17 3.07
CA ASP A 75 10.60 -14.09 4.17
C ASP A 75 9.26 -13.50 3.71
N ASP A 76 9.24 -12.83 2.55
CA ASP A 76 8.04 -12.27 1.92
C ASP A 76 7.22 -13.37 1.22
N THR A 77 6.82 -14.39 1.98
CA THR A 77 6.08 -15.55 1.48
C THR A 77 4.69 -15.70 2.11
N LEU A 78 3.90 -16.63 1.57
CA LEU A 78 2.61 -17.04 2.12
C LEU A 78 2.69 -18.49 2.60
N PRO A 79 1.79 -18.93 3.48
CA PRO A 79 1.63 -20.35 3.80
C PRO A 79 1.51 -21.19 2.52
N GLU A 80 2.14 -22.37 2.51
CA GLU A 80 2.29 -23.19 1.29
C GLU A 80 0.95 -23.51 0.60
N ARG A 81 -0.12 -23.67 1.38
CA ARG A 81 -1.48 -23.88 0.87
C ARG A 81 -1.87 -22.85 -0.19
N PHE A 82 -1.57 -21.57 0.01
CA PHE A 82 -1.92 -20.52 -0.95
C PHE A 82 -1.08 -20.54 -2.24
N LEU A 83 0.09 -21.17 -2.18
CA LEU A 83 1.05 -21.22 -3.29
C LEU A 83 0.90 -22.49 -4.12
N LYS A 84 0.46 -23.59 -3.50
CA LYS A 84 0.41 -24.94 -4.11
C LYS A 84 -1.00 -25.46 -4.30
N GLU A 85 -1.95 -25.11 -3.42
CA GLU A 85 -3.30 -25.65 -3.44
C GLU A 85 -4.29 -24.62 -4.00
N GLY A 86 -4.77 -24.88 -5.21
CA GLY A 86 -5.89 -24.13 -5.78
C GLY A 86 -7.18 -24.40 -5.00
N ARG A 87 -8.09 -23.42 -4.98
CA ARG A 87 -9.40 -23.59 -4.36
C ARG A 87 -10.21 -24.62 -5.14
N GLU A 88 -10.89 -25.53 -4.45
CA GLU A 88 -11.74 -26.54 -5.09
C GLU A 88 -12.91 -25.95 -5.88
N CYS A 89 -13.41 -24.78 -5.45
CA CYS A 89 -14.47 -24.05 -6.12
C CYS A 89 -14.00 -23.26 -7.35
N ASP A 90 -12.69 -23.19 -7.60
CA ASP A 90 -12.13 -22.58 -8.80
C ASP A 90 -11.88 -23.67 -9.86
N PRO A 91 -12.59 -23.66 -11.00
CA PRO A 91 -12.37 -24.63 -12.07
C PRO A 91 -10.93 -24.71 -12.56
N GLU A 92 -10.19 -23.59 -12.51
CA GLU A 92 -8.79 -23.51 -12.94
C GLU A 92 -7.81 -23.89 -11.81
N LYS A 93 -8.31 -24.10 -10.58
CA LYS A 93 -7.52 -24.36 -9.36
C LYS A 93 -6.34 -23.39 -9.24
N THR A 94 -6.59 -22.12 -9.46
CA THR A 94 -5.54 -21.10 -9.53
C THR A 94 -4.90 -20.89 -8.15
N THR A 95 -3.57 -20.86 -8.11
CA THR A 95 -2.80 -20.49 -6.90
C THR A 95 -2.36 -19.04 -6.95
N VAL A 96 -1.94 -18.48 -5.81
CA VAL A 96 -1.51 -17.09 -5.74
C VAL A 96 -0.20 -16.92 -6.54
N PRO A 97 -0.15 -16.07 -7.59
CA PRO A 97 1.05 -15.84 -8.38
C PRO A 97 2.04 -14.90 -7.66
N LEU A 98 2.48 -15.30 -6.46
CA LEU A 98 3.16 -14.46 -5.49
C LEU A 98 4.41 -13.78 -6.07
N TYR A 99 5.29 -14.51 -6.75
CA TYR A 99 6.55 -13.95 -7.28
C TYR A 99 6.31 -12.79 -8.26
N LYS A 100 5.36 -12.94 -9.18
CA LYS A 100 4.99 -11.88 -10.13
C LYS A 100 4.37 -10.67 -9.42
N MET A 101 3.64 -10.90 -8.33
CA MET A 101 3.05 -9.83 -7.52
C MET A 101 4.11 -9.09 -6.71
N LEU A 102 5.07 -9.80 -6.11
CA LEU A 102 6.18 -9.21 -5.36
C LEU A 102 7.04 -8.30 -6.23
N GLU A 103 7.41 -8.73 -7.44
CA GLU A 103 8.21 -7.91 -8.36
C GLU A 103 7.51 -6.58 -8.70
N LYS A 104 6.20 -6.62 -8.97
CA LYS A 104 5.40 -5.41 -9.18
C LYS A 104 5.34 -4.56 -7.92
N TYR A 105 5.17 -5.18 -6.76
CA TYR A 105 5.10 -4.49 -5.48
C TYR A 105 6.41 -3.76 -5.14
N TYR A 106 7.55 -4.44 -5.27
CA TYR A 106 8.88 -3.85 -5.05
C TYR A 106 9.14 -2.68 -5.99
N LYS A 107 8.78 -2.80 -7.27
CA LYS A 107 8.91 -1.69 -8.22
C LYS A 107 8.07 -0.47 -7.81
N VAL A 108 6.83 -0.68 -7.36
CA VAL A 108 5.95 0.40 -6.90
C VAL A 108 6.48 1.05 -5.62
N ARG A 109 7.07 0.27 -4.71
CA ARG A 109 7.65 0.75 -3.44
C ARG A 109 9.08 1.31 -3.59
N GLY A 110 9.72 1.11 -4.72
CA GLY A 110 11.11 1.51 -4.95
C GLY A 110 12.10 0.67 -4.16
N TYR A 111 11.85 -0.64 -4.07
CA TYR A 111 12.75 -1.64 -3.51
C TYR A 111 13.60 -2.27 -4.62
N ASP A 112 14.73 -2.84 -4.22
CA ASP A 112 15.53 -3.70 -5.10
C ASP A 112 14.91 -5.11 -5.21
N GLU A 113 15.61 -5.99 -5.93
CA GLU A 113 15.19 -7.38 -6.13
C GLU A 113 15.19 -8.23 -4.86
N ASN A 114 15.89 -7.81 -3.81
CA ASN A 114 15.96 -8.48 -2.51
C ASN A 114 14.91 -7.95 -1.53
N GLY A 115 14.09 -6.98 -1.95
CA GLY A 115 13.06 -6.35 -1.13
C GLY A 115 13.63 -5.31 -0.15
N ILE A 116 14.80 -4.74 -0.46
CA ILE A 116 15.47 -3.69 0.33
C ILE A 116 15.12 -2.32 -0.27
N PRO A 117 14.70 -1.33 0.53
CA PRO A 117 14.49 0.03 0.05
C PRO A 117 15.73 0.63 -0.62
N THR A 118 15.58 1.11 -1.85
CA THR A 118 16.73 1.68 -2.59
C THR A 118 17.17 3.02 -2.00
N ALA A 119 18.45 3.36 -2.13
CA ALA A 119 19.00 4.64 -1.68
C ALA A 119 18.26 5.86 -2.26
N LYS A 120 17.77 5.75 -3.50
CA LYS A 120 16.94 6.78 -4.13
C LYS A 120 15.64 7.02 -3.36
N THR A 121 14.93 5.95 -2.99
CA THR A 121 13.69 6.02 -2.20
C THR A 121 13.95 6.59 -0.81
N MET A 122 15.01 6.12 -0.15
CA MET A 122 15.41 6.59 1.18
C MET A 122 15.72 8.10 1.17
N LYS A 123 16.49 8.56 0.18
CA LYS A 123 16.80 9.99 -0.02
C LYS A 123 15.54 10.81 -0.30
N LYS A 124 14.64 10.33 -1.16
CA LYS A 124 13.35 10.99 -1.46
C LYS A 124 12.52 11.22 -0.19
N LEU A 125 12.56 10.28 0.75
CA LEU A 125 11.76 10.29 1.98
C LEU A 125 12.50 10.87 3.18
N ASN A 126 13.69 11.44 2.99
CA ASN A 126 14.51 12.00 4.06
C ASN A 126 14.76 11.00 5.20
N ILE A 127 15.02 9.74 4.86
CA ILE A 127 15.45 8.72 5.82
C ILE A 127 16.98 8.69 5.78
N SER A 128 17.62 9.11 6.88
CA SER A 128 19.07 9.07 7.02
C SER A 128 19.54 7.64 7.23
N TYR A 129 20.67 7.31 6.60
CA TYR A 129 21.42 6.09 6.83
C TYR A 129 22.76 6.53 7.45
N GLU A 130 22.87 6.42 8.76
CA GLU A 130 24.16 6.45 9.46
C GLU A 130 24.46 5.03 9.95
#